data_AF-A0A7Y5RDX7-F1
#
_entry.id   AF-A0A7Y5RDX7-F1
#
_cell.length_a   1.000
_cell.length_b   1.000
_cell.length_c   1.000
_cell.angle_alpha   90.00
_cell.angle_beta   90.00
_cell.angle_gamma   90.00
#
_symmetry.space_group_name_H-M   'P 1'
#
loop_
_entity.id
_entity.type
_entity.pdbx_description
1 polymer ?
#
loop_
_entity_poly.entity_id
_entity_poly.type
_entity_poly.pdbx_seq_one_letter_code
_entity_poly.pdbx_strand_id
1 'polypeptide(L)'
;MLAERFHLTCHRENREMMSYALLPAKDGPKLKPAQNDGLHFDNGYGRIRAQGATVEQLARLIAQRLNEPVVDSSGISGRYDMEINFTPPEGPMKLNGQPIPDPPPSIFTAIQEQLGLKLEKRKGPVEVLVVDHVEMPTEN
;
A
#
# COMPACT_ATOMS: atom_id res chain seq x y z
N MET A 1 -31.17 -11.60 -20.25
CA MET A 1 -30.01 -12.30 -19.66
C MET A 1 -28.88 -11.29 -19.57
N LEU A 2 -28.36 -11.03 -18.38
CA LEU A 2 -27.66 -9.80 -18.00
C LEU A 2 -26.20 -10.09 -17.65
N ALA A 3 -25.40 -10.50 -18.64
CA ALA A 3 -23.99 -10.86 -18.43
C ALA A 3 -23.02 -10.30 -19.48
N GLU A 4 -23.44 -9.34 -20.31
CA GLU A 4 -22.63 -8.77 -21.41
C GLU A 4 -22.64 -7.23 -21.42
N ARG A 5 -22.42 -6.55 -20.28
CA ARG A 5 -22.43 -5.07 -20.28
C ARG A 5 -21.25 -4.37 -19.63
N PHE A 6 -20.29 -5.11 -19.07
CA PHE A 6 -19.10 -4.48 -18.50
C PHE A 6 -17.88 -4.86 -19.34
N HIS A 7 -17.68 -4.12 -20.44
CA HIS A 7 -16.42 -4.11 -21.18
C HIS A 7 -15.36 -3.32 -20.39
N LEU A 8 -15.00 -3.80 -19.20
CA LEU A 8 -13.86 -3.28 -18.45
C LEU A 8 -12.59 -3.87 -19.06
N THR A 9 -12.02 -3.17 -20.04
CA THR A 9 -10.71 -3.52 -20.58
C THR A 9 -9.64 -2.84 -19.71
N CYS A 10 -9.04 -3.60 -18.81
CA CYS A 10 -7.90 -3.14 -18.01
C CYS A 10 -6.62 -3.37 -18.81
N HIS A 11 -5.88 -2.30 -19.13
CA HIS A 11 -4.57 -2.42 -19.76
C HIS A 11 -3.46 -2.05 -18.78
N ARG A 12 -2.42 -2.87 -18.76
CA ARG A 12 -1.18 -2.60 -18.02
C ARG A 12 -0.24 -1.84 -18.95
N GLU A 13 0.14 -0.64 -18.56
CA GLU A 13 1.09 0.18 -19.30
C GLU A 13 2.29 0.52 -18.41
N ASN A 14 3.49 0.49 -18.99
CA ASN A 14 4.70 0.97 -18.32
C ASN A 14 4.90 2.45 -18.66
N ARG A 15 4.72 3.33 -17.66
CA ARG A 15 4.94 4.76 -17.83
C ARG A 15 6.09 5.24 -16.95
N GLU A 16 6.96 6.06 -17.52
CA GLU A 16 7.98 6.76 -16.74
C GLU A 16 7.33 7.90 -15.94
N MET A 17 7.22 7.70 -14.64
CA MET A 17 6.66 8.70 -13.73
C MET A 17 7.42 8.75 -12.41
N MET A 18 7.13 9.76 -11.60
CA MET A 18 7.58 9.75 -10.21
C MET A 18 6.83 8.65 -9.47
N SER A 19 7.58 7.82 -8.74
CA SER A 19 7.04 6.76 -7.90
C SER A 19 7.90 6.61 -6.65
N TYR A 20 7.38 5.86 -5.69
CA TYR A 20 8.16 5.42 -4.56
C TYR A 20 8.69 4.02 -4.79
N ALA A 21 9.99 3.83 -4.61
CA ALA A 21 10.57 2.50 -4.54
C ALA A 21 10.63 2.05 -3.08
N LEU A 22 10.09 0.86 -2.80
CA LEU A 22 10.19 0.22 -1.49
C LEU A 22 11.51 -0.55 -1.43
N LEU A 23 12.38 -0.18 -0.50
CA LEU A 23 13.75 -0.71 -0.36
C LEU A 23 13.99 -1.18 1.08
N PRO A 24 14.97 -2.05 1.33
CA PRO A 24 15.46 -2.28 2.69
C PRO A 24 16.01 -0.97 3.29
N ALA A 25 15.67 -0.70 4.54
CA ALA A 25 16.27 0.36 5.33
C ALA A 25 17.70 -0.03 5.76
N LYS A 26 18.46 0.93 6.29
CA LYS A 26 19.82 0.69 6.78
C LYS A 26 19.88 -0.37 7.90
N ASP A 27 18.83 -0.44 8.70
CA ASP A 27 18.69 -1.39 9.82
C ASP A 27 18.27 -2.81 9.37
N GLY A 28 18.02 -3.01 8.07
CA GLY A 28 17.59 -4.27 7.49
C GLY A 28 16.09 -4.58 7.71
N PRO A 29 15.51 -5.50 6.91
CA PRO A 29 14.09 -5.82 6.98
C PRO A 29 13.73 -6.54 8.28
N LYS A 30 12.78 -5.98 9.03
CA LYS A 30 12.20 -6.53 10.26
C LYS A 30 10.90 -7.28 9.97
N LEU A 31 10.94 -8.17 8.99
CA LEU A 31 9.76 -8.91 8.54
C LEU A 31 9.66 -10.26 9.27
N LYS A 32 8.48 -10.58 9.79
CA LYS A 32 8.22 -11.88 10.41
C LYS A 32 7.73 -12.85 9.33
N PRO A 33 8.35 -14.04 9.14
CA PRO A 33 7.84 -15.01 8.18
C PRO A 33 6.42 -15.40 8.55
N ALA A 34 5.54 -15.51 7.54
CA ALA A 34 4.15 -15.84 7.77
C ALA A 34 4.01 -17.25 8.36
N GLN A 35 3.27 -17.36 9.47
CA GLN A 35 2.98 -18.66 10.08
C GLN A 35 1.77 -19.36 9.47
N ASN A 36 0.92 -18.62 8.75
CA ASN A 36 -0.28 -19.15 8.12
C ASN A 36 -0.37 -18.70 6.66
N ASP A 37 -0.94 -19.56 5.81
CA ASP A 37 -1.18 -19.26 4.39
C ASP A 37 -2.38 -18.33 4.14
N GLY A 38 -3.08 -17.93 5.20
CA GLY A 38 -4.23 -17.02 5.13
C GLY A 38 -3.79 -15.59 4.84
N LEU A 39 -4.20 -15.07 3.69
CA LEU A 39 -4.08 -13.66 3.34
C LEU A 39 -5.12 -12.85 4.13
N HIS A 40 -4.71 -12.23 5.23
CA HIS A 40 -5.59 -11.36 6.02
C HIS A 40 -5.10 -9.93 5.96
N PHE A 41 -5.93 -9.05 5.39
CA PHE A 41 -5.67 -7.62 5.36
C PHE A 41 -6.69 -6.88 6.20
N ASP A 42 -6.22 -6.30 7.30
CA ASP A 42 -6.97 -5.30 8.05
C ASP A 42 -6.44 -3.92 7.66
N ASN A 43 -7.28 -3.14 7.00
CA ASN A 43 -6.94 -1.84 6.46
C ASN A 43 -7.80 -0.79 7.15
N GLY A 44 -7.36 -0.33 8.32
CA GLY A 44 -8.07 0.63 9.17
C GLY A 44 -7.52 2.05 9.08
N TYR A 45 -8.18 3.00 9.75
CA TYR A 45 -7.64 4.35 9.92
C TYR A 45 -6.36 4.30 10.77
N GLY A 46 -5.21 4.47 10.12
CA GLY A 46 -3.91 4.52 10.77
C GLY A 46 -3.29 3.17 11.14
N ARG A 47 -3.84 2.05 10.67
CA ARG A 47 -3.25 0.72 10.83
C ARG A 47 -3.43 -0.13 9.59
N ILE A 48 -2.36 -0.79 9.18
CA ILE A 48 -2.35 -1.85 8.17
C ILE A 48 -1.83 -3.11 8.84
N ARG A 49 -2.62 -4.17 8.85
CA ARG A 49 -2.17 -5.50 9.24
C ARG A 49 -2.30 -6.42 8.04
N ALA A 50 -1.20 -7.06 7.67
CA ALA A 50 -1.11 -7.97 6.55
C ALA A 50 -0.52 -9.28 7.06
N GLN A 51 -1.30 -10.35 7.05
CA GLN A 51 -0.81 -11.70 7.38
C GLN A 51 -0.64 -12.51 6.09
N GLY A 52 0.45 -13.27 5.99
CA GLY A 52 0.69 -14.08 4.80
C GLY A 52 0.95 -13.28 3.52
N ALA A 53 1.41 -12.03 3.62
CA ALA A 53 1.49 -11.12 2.47
C ALA A 53 2.91 -10.96 1.93
N THR A 54 3.04 -10.71 0.63
CA THR A 54 4.31 -10.37 -0.02
C THR A 54 4.62 -8.88 0.09
N VAL A 55 5.88 -8.49 -0.08
CA VAL A 55 6.29 -7.08 -0.08
C VAL A 55 5.66 -6.32 -1.25
N GLU A 56 5.46 -6.97 -2.39
CA GLU A 56 4.69 -6.45 -3.53
C GLU A 56 3.23 -6.12 -3.16
N GLN A 57 2.55 -7.00 -2.42
CA GLN A 57 1.19 -6.75 -1.95
C GLN A 57 1.14 -5.56 -0.98
N LEU A 58 2.13 -5.46 -0.09
CA LEU A 58 2.28 -4.31 0.78
C LEU A 58 2.49 -3.00 -0.02
N ALA A 59 3.36 -3.02 -1.03
CA ALA A 59 3.60 -1.87 -1.90
C ALA A 59 2.30 -1.36 -2.55
N ARG A 60 1.44 -2.27 -3.04
CA ARG A 60 0.13 -1.91 -3.60
C ARG A 60 -0.79 -1.24 -2.58
N LEU A 61 -0.81 -1.72 -1.33
CA LEU A 61 -1.60 -1.10 -0.26
C LEU A 61 -1.10 0.31 0.06
N ILE A 62 0.22 0.48 0.14
CA ILE A 62 0.83 1.79 0.37
C ILE A 62 0.52 2.74 -0.79
N ALA A 63 0.57 2.26 -2.03
CA ALA A 63 0.25 3.06 -3.22
C ALA A 63 -1.18 3.62 -3.17
N GLN A 64 -2.14 2.80 -2.76
CA GLN A 64 -3.53 3.24 -2.57
C GLN A 64 -3.67 4.31 -1.47
N ARG A 65 -2.85 4.23 -0.41
CA ARG A 65 -2.89 5.22 0.68
C ARG A 65 -2.20 6.54 0.32
N LEU A 66 -1.13 6.47 -0.47
CA LEU A 66 -0.37 7.65 -0.89
C LEU A 66 -0.96 8.32 -2.15
N ASN A 67 -1.87 7.65 -2.86
CA ASN A 67 -2.32 8.02 -4.20
C ASN A 67 -1.14 8.23 -5.18
N GLU A 68 -0.04 7.52 -4.93
CA GLU A 68 1.20 7.60 -5.67
C GLU A 68 1.68 6.18 -5.93
N PRO A 69 2.22 5.87 -7.11
CA PRO A 69 2.65 4.52 -7.40
C PRO A 69 3.82 4.09 -6.51
N VAL A 70 3.77 2.86 -6.02
CA VAL A 70 4.83 2.26 -5.21
C VAL A 70 5.30 0.96 -5.87
N VAL A 71 6.60 0.85 -6.10
CA VAL A 71 7.25 -0.31 -6.72
C VAL A 71 8.06 -1.04 -5.67
N ASP A 72 7.89 -2.36 -5.57
CA ASP A 72 8.76 -3.20 -4.75
C ASP A 72 10.14 -3.31 -5.41
N SER A 73 11.17 -2.81 -4.72
CA SER A 73 12.57 -2.94 -5.11
C SER A 73 13.40 -3.54 -3.96
N SER A 74 12.72 -4.20 -3.01
CA SER A 74 13.36 -4.69 -1.80
C SER A 74 14.18 -5.96 -2.04
N GLY A 75 13.85 -6.73 -3.08
CA GLY A 75 14.43 -8.04 -3.36
C GLY A 75 13.99 -9.12 -2.38
N ILE A 76 13.03 -8.83 -1.50
CA ILE A 76 12.57 -9.75 -0.46
C ILE A 76 11.48 -10.65 -1.04
N SER A 77 11.79 -11.94 -1.15
CA SER A 77 10.85 -12.95 -1.63
C SER A 77 10.30 -13.76 -0.46
N GLY A 78 9.00 -14.06 -0.50
CA GLY A 78 8.31 -14.83 0.55
C GLY A 78 7.05 -14.14 1.04
N ARG A 79 6.39 -14.79 1.99
CA ARG A 79 5.19 -14.26 2.66
C ARG A 79 5.54 -13.93 4.10
N TYR A 80 5.07 -12.78 4.55
CA TYR A 80 5.40 -12.21 5.84
C TYR A 80 4.16 -11.68 6.54
N ASP A 81 4.19 -11.76 7.87
CA ASP A 81 3.25 -11.10 8.74
C ASP A 81 3.80 -9.70 9.06
N MET A 82 3.08 -8.69 8.59
CA MET A 82 3.45 -7.29 8.65
C MET A 82 2.36 -6.51 9.36
N GLU A 83 2.75 -5.61 10.25
CA GLU A 83 1.85 -4.69 10.90
C GLU A 83 2.49 -3.30 10.91
N ILE A 84 1.73 -2.31 10.46
CA ILE A 84 2.16 -0.92 10.36
C ILE A 84 1.11 -0.06 11.05
N ASN A 85 1.53 0.69 12.05
CA ASN A 85 0.73 1.74 12.68
C ASN A 85 1.29 3.10 12.24
N PHE A 86 0.45 3.96 11.64
CA PHE A 86 0.86 5.24 11.08
C PHE A 86 -0.24 6.29 11.17
N THR A 87 0.11 7.57 11.11
CA THR A 87 -0.86 8.65 10.98
C THR A 87 -1.28 8.82 9.51
N PRO A 88 -2.58 8.75 9.18
CA PRO A 88 -3.08 8.98 7.83
C PRO A 88 -2.70 10.36 7.28
N PRO A 89 -2.55 10.50 5.95
CA PRO A 89 -2.25 11.79 5.33
C PRO A 89 -3.35 12.85 5.52
N GLU A 90 -4.58 12.43 5.84
CA GLU A 90 -5.71 13.31 6.14
C GLU A 90 -5.61 14.02 7.50
N GLY A 91 -4.61 13.66 8.32
CA GLY A 91 -4.33 14.26 9.62
C GLY A 91 -4.43 13.27 10.79
N PRO A 92 -4.02 13.70 12.00
CA PRO A 92 -4.07 12.86 13.18
C PRO A 92 -5.51 12.41 13.45
N MET A 93 -5.64 11.12 13.79
CA MET A 93 -6.92 10.57 14.18
C MET A 93 -7.46 11.36 15.38
N LYS A 94 -8.78 11.60 15.38
CA LYS A 94 -9.46 12.35 16.43
C LYS A 94 -10.29 11.39 17.27
N LEU A 95 -10.12 11.43 18.59
CA LEU A 95 -11.00 10.75 19.54
C LEU A 95 -11.91 11.82 20.16
N ASN A 96 -13.23 11.64 20.05
CA ASN A 96 -14.23 12.62 20.50
C ASN A 96 -13.99 14.04 19.94
N GLY A 97 -13.54 14.15 18.70
CA GLY A 97 -13.29 15.45 18.04
C GLY A 97 -11.97 16.13 18.43
N GLN A 98 -11.20 15.56 19.36
CA GLN A 98 -9.88 16.05 19.74
C GLN A 98 -8.76 15.20 19.11
N PRO A 99 -7.64 15.81 18.67
CA PRO A 99 -6.45 15.05 18.25
C PRO A 99 -5.99 14.14 19.38
N ILE A 100 -5.63 12.89 19.05
CA ILE A 100 -5.09 11.97 20.05
C ILE A 100 -3.71 12.50 20.51
N PRO A 101 -3.40 12.50 21.82
CA PRO A 101 -2.05 12.76 22.31
C PRO A 101 -1.08 11.68 21.79
N ASP A 102 0.11 12.10 21.33
CA ASP A 102 1.14 11.25 20.71
C ASP A 102 0.67 10.49 19.45
N PRO A 103 0.44 11.22 18.32
CA PRO A 103 0.00 10.58 17.09
C PRO A 103 1.04 9.58 16.56
N PRO A 104 0.61 8.45 15.96
CA PRO A 104 1.53 7.51 15.33
C PRO A 104 2.45 8.18 14.29
N PRO A 105 3.63 7.60 13.98
CA PRO A 105 4.54 8.17 13.01
C PRO A 105 3.90 8.30 11.61
N SER A 106 4.47 9.14 10.75
CA SER A 106 4.08 9.17 9.33
C SER A 106 4.27 7.78 8.69
N ILE A 107 3.55 7.47 7.62
CA ILE A 107 3.69 6.18 6.93
C ILE A 107 5.15 5.89 6.51
N PHE A 108 5.91 6.92 6.12
CA PHE A 108 7.33 6.81 5.79
C PHE A 108 8.18 6.34 6.97
N THR A 109 7.99 6.99 8.12
CA THR A 109 8.69 6.67 9.36
C THR A 109 8.25 5.30 9.91
N ALA A 110 6.96 4.99 9.85
CA ALA A 110 6.39 3.72 10.31
C ALA A 110 6.98 2.53 9.55
N ILE A 111 7.06 2.60 8.22
CA ILE A 111 7.66 1.54 7.40
C ILE A 111 9.15 1.35 7.76
N GLN A 112 9.87 2.43 8.04
CA GLN A 112 11.28 2.37 8.43
C GLN A 112 11.50 1.77 9.80
N GLU A 113 10.77 2.23 10.81
CA GLU A 113 11.00 1.79 12.19
C GLU A 113 10.43 0.38 12.45
N GLN A 114 9.24 0.10 11.91
CA GLN A 114 8.48 -1.12 12.21
C GLN A 114 8.83 -2.27 11.26
N LEU A 115 8.98 -2.00 9.95
CA LEU A 115 9.28 -3.04 8.96
C LEU A 115 10.75 -3.05 8.52
N GLY A 116 11.53 -2.02 8.87
CA GLY A 116 12.92 -1.93 8.39
C GLY A 116 13.00 -1.76 6.87
N LEU A 117 11.97 -1.17 6.26
CA LEU A 117 11.91 -0.84 4.85
C LEU A 117 11.86 0.69 4.70
N LYS A 118 12.18 1.24 3.54
CA LYS A 118 12.05 2.67 3.28
C LYS A 118 11.38 2.91 1.94
N LEU A 119 10.62 3.99 1.87
CA LEU A 119 10.09 4.52 0.63
C LEU A 119 11.04 5.60 0.11
N GLU A 120 11.56 5.41 -1.10
CA GLU A 120 12.46 6.36 -1.74
C GLU A 120 11.82 6.88 -3.02
N LYS A 121 11.58 8.20 -3.11
CA LYS A 121 10.99 8.80 -4.31
C LYS A 121 12.00 8.73 -5.45
N ARG A 122 11.65 8.05 -6.53
CA ARG A 122 12.49 7.89 -7.72
C ARG A 122 11.66 8.02 -8.98
N LYS A 123 12.32 8.45 -10.06
CA LYS A 123 11.73 8.41 -11.39
C LYS A 123 12.06 7.04 -11.99
N GLY A 124 11.06 6.34 -12.48
CA GLY A 124 11.27 5.02 -13.07
C GLY A 124 10.04 4.51 -13.82
N PRO A 125 10.19 3.42 -14.58
CA PRO A 125 9.07 2.74 -15.21
C PRO A 125 8.20 2.14 -14.10
N VAL A 126 6.93 2.52 -14.07
CA VAL A 126 5.95 1.90 -13.20
C VAL A 126 4.91 1.19 -14.04
N GLU A 127 4.63 -0.06 -13.71
CA GLU A 127 3.48 -0.78 -14.25
C GLU A 127 2.22 -0.19 -13.61
N VAL A 128 1.54 0.69 -14.36
CA VAL A 128 0.27 1.26 -13.94
C VAL A 128 -0.86 0.42 -14.53
N LEU A 129 -1.81 0.04 -13.69
CA LEU A 129 -3.07 -0.53 -14.15
C LEU A 129 -3.99 0.63 -14.52
N VAL A 130 -4.08 0.94 -15.81
CA VAL A 130 -5.00 1.96 -16.30
C VAL A 130 -6.37 1.30 -16.46
N VAL A 131 -7.35 1.79 -15.70
CA VAL A 131 -8.76 1.49 -15.94
C VAL A 131 -9.29 2.63 -16.81
N ASP A 132 -9.40 2.38 -18.11
CA ASP A 132 -9.71 3.40 -19.13
C ASP A 132 -11.05 4.11 -18.92
N HIS A 133 -12.00 3.49 -18.21
CA HIS A 133 -13.33 4.07 -18.03
C HIS A 133 -14.09 3.45 -16.85
N VAL A 134 -14.57 4.28 -15.93
CA VAL A 134 -15.63 3.91 -14.97
C VAL A 134 -16.88 4.65 -15.42
N GLU A 135 -17.70 4.02 -16.26
CA GLU A 135 -19.03 4.53 -16.55
C GLU A 135 -19.91 4.29 -15.31
N MET A 136 -20.28 5.36 -14.60
CA MET A 136 -21.27 5.25 -13.53
C MET A 136 -22.59 4.83 -14.17
N PRO A 137 -23.24 3.74 -13.72
CA PRO A 137 -24.55 3.39 -14.24
C PRO A 137 -25.49 4.55 -13.92
N THR A 138 -26.06 5.17 -14.96
CA THR A 138 -27.12 6.15 -14.79
C THR A 138 -28.33 5.47 -14.17
N GLU A 139 -28.88 6.12 -13.15
CA GLU A 139 -30.06 5.72 -12.38
C GLU A 139 -31.25 5.44 -13.31
N ASN A 140 -31.97 4.33 -13.09
CA ASN A 140 -33.30 4.07 -13.66
C ASN A 140 -34.38 4.39 -12.63
#